data_AF-A0A4Y2LK97-F1
#
_entry.id   AF-A0A4Y2LK97-F1
#
_cell.length_a   1.000
_cell.length_b   1.000
_cell.length_c   1.000
_cell.angle_alpha   90.00
_cell.angle_beta   90.00
_cell.angle_gamma   90.00
#
_symmetry.space_group_name_H-M   'P 1'
#
loop_
_entity.id
_entity.type
_entity.pdbx_description
1 polymer ?
#
loop_
_entity_poly.entity_id
_entity_poly.type
_entity_poly.pdbx_seq_one_letter_code
_entity_poly.pdbx_strand_id
1 'polypeptide(L)'
;MKEHVNRSIEKVEEYFQGVKTEIDEVQGNISVLQQRISDLKIRPNNIPASPEVMYSIPMVKSLTSDGRTSWTVFKTQFDIFYRTELKTRRQKPGENLQALAADVARLISVAYAECSQDVRDSLSAQYFVDAIRYEDTQHATRVMDTKDLKSDLAYSMKYETAKTVSKTFRNQSEINRDRGWYWERKS
;
A
#
# COMPACT_ATOMS: atom_id res chain seq x y z
N MET A 1 30.61 46.74 -28.35
CA MET A 1 30.42 46.19 -26.98
C MET A 1 28.98 46.36 -26.51
N LYS A 2 28.40 47.58 -26.55
CA LYS A 2 27.00 47.86 -26.12
C LYS A 2 25.93 47.05 -26.86
N GLU A 3 26.04 46.90 -28.19
CA GLU A 3 25.07 46.11 -28.98
C GLU A 3 25.09 44.62 -28.65
N HIS A 4 26.27 44.07 -28.36
CA HIS A 4 26.42 42.66 -28.00
C HIS A 4 25.78 42.38 -26.63
N VAL A 5 25.89 43.32 -25.69
CA VAL A 5 25.25 43.23 -24.37
C VAL A 5 23.72 43.31 -24.53
N ASN A 6 23.20 44.26 -25.32
CA ASN A 6 21.76 44.38 -25.54
C ASN A 6 21.17 43.14 -26.23
N ARG A 7 21.85 42.59 -27.24
CA ARG A 7 21.42 41.34 -27.89
C ARG A 7 21.41 40.14 -26.95
N SER A 8 22.36 40.07 -26.02
CA SER A 8 22.38 39.01 -25.00
C SER A 8 21.24 39.17 -23.99
N ILE A 9 20.87 40.41 -23.63
CA ILE A 9 19.75 40.70 -22.74
C ILE A 9 18.42 40.29 -23.39
N GLU A 10 18.19 40.68 -24.64
CA GLU A 10 16.97 40.31 -25.39
C GLU A 10 16.76 38.78 -25.45
N LYS A 11 17.84 38.02 -25.70
CA LYS A 11 17.77 36.56 -25.69
C LYS A 11 17.37 35.99 -24.33
N VAL A 12 17.94 36.53 -23.25
CA VAL A 12 17.60 36.09 -21.88
C VAL A 12 16.15 36.41 -21.56
N GLU A 13 15.64 37.57 -21.99
CA GLU A 13 14.23 37.94 -21.82
C GLU A 13 13.29 37.01 -22.60
N GLU A 14 13.64 36.65 -23.84
CA GLU A 14 12.88 35.69 -24.65
C GLU A 14 12.81 34.31 -23.97
N TYR A 15 13.96 33.78 -23.51
CA TYR A 15 14.00 32.54 -22.72
C TYR A 15 13.17 32.65 -21.44
N PHE A 16 13.24 33.78 -20.74
CA PHE A 16 12.48 33.98 -19.51
C PHE A 16 10.97 34.00 -19.76
N GLN A 17 10.51 34.64 -20.85
CA GLN A 17 9.10 34.61 -21.23
C GLN A 17 8.65 33.20 -21.62
N GLY A 18 9.47 32.44 -22.35
CA GLY A 18 9.19 31.04 -22.68
C GLY A 18 9.01 30.17 -21.43
N VAL A 19 9.95 30.27 -20.49
CA VAL A 19 9.86 29.55 -19.20
C VAL A 19 8.62 29.96 -18.41
N LYS A 20 8.27 31.26 -18.40
CA LYS A 20 7.06 31.74 -17.73
C LYS A 20 5.80 31.12 -18.32
N THR A 21 5.70 31.06 -19.65
CA THR A 21 4.53 30.44 -20.31
C THR A 21 4.41 28.95 -20.04
N GLU A 22 5.52 28.21 -20.01
CA GLU A 22 5.52 26.79 -19.66
C GLU A 22 5.09 26.56 -18.21
N ILE A 23 5.53 27.43 -17.28
CA ILE A 23 5.09 27.38 -15.88
C ILE A 23 3.58 27.61 -15.77
N ASP A 24 3.04 28.61 -16.47
CA ASP A 24 1.61 28.92 -16.46
C ASP A 24 0.78 27.74 -17.02
N GLU A 25 1.24 27.09 -18.09
CA GLU A 25 0.61 25.89 -18.65
C GLU A 25 0.63 24.71 -17.67
N VAL A 26 1.79 24.45 -17.05
CA VAL A 26 1.93 23.40 -16.04
C VAL A 26 1.02 23.67 -14.84
N GLN A 27 0.90 24.92 -14.39
CA GLN A 27 -0.01 25.30 -13.31
C GLN A 27 -1.48 25.10 -13.68
N GLY A 28 -1.86 25.42 -14.92
CA GLY A 28 -3.20 25.15 -15.46
C GLY A 28 -3.53 23.66 -15.46
N ASN A 29 -2.59 22.84 -15.95
CA ASN A 29 -2.73 21.38 -15.98
C ASN A 29 -2.81 20.77 -14.57
N ILE A 30 -1.99 21.24 -13.62
CA ILE A 30 -2.06 20.85 -12.21
C ILE A 30 -3.45 21.16 -11.63
N SER A 31 -3.99 22.35 -11.90
CA SER A 31 -5.30 22.76 -11.40
C SER A 31 -6.43 21.87 -11.94
N VAL A 32 -6.41 21.53 -13.23
CA VAL A 32 -7.36 20.60 -13.85
C VAL A 32 -7.26 19.20 -13.24
N LEU A 33 -6.05 18.70 -13.01
CA LEU A 33 -5.84 17.39 -12.39
C LEU A 33 -6.31 17.37 -10.93
N GLN A 34 -6.07 18.43 -10.16
CA GLN A 34 -6.58 18.56 -8.79
C GLN A 34 -8.11 18.53 -8.75
N GLN A 35 -8.77 19.25 -9.66
CA GLN A 35 -10.23 19.23 -9.77
C GLN A 35 -10.75 17.82 -10.08
N ARG A 36 -10.15 17.13 -11.06
CA ARG A 36 -10.55 15.76 -11.40
C ARG A 36 -10.32 14.78 -10.26
N ILE A 37 -9.24 14.93 -9.50
CA ILE A 37 -8.97 14.12 -8.30
C ILE A 37 -10.01 14.40 -7.21
N SER A 38 -10.42 15.66 -7.03
CA SER A 38 -11.49 16.05 -6.11
C SER A 38 -12.83 15.42 -6.50
N ASP A 39 -13.21 15.51 -7.78
CA ASP A 39 -14.46 14.95 -8.29
C ASP A 39 -14.49 13.41 -8.17
N LEU A 40 -13.37 12.74 -8.40
CA LEU A 40 -13.22 11.30 -8.18
C LEU A 40 -13.32 10.90 -6.69
N LYS A 41 -13.13 11.85 -5.75
CA LYS A 41 -13.18 11.62 -4.30
C LYS A 41 -14.59 11.79 -3.70
N ILE A 42 -15.56 12.32 -4.46
CA ILE A 42 -16.94 12.59 -3.99
C ILE A 42 -17.90 11.38 -4.11
N ARG A 43 -17.47 10.24 -4.66
CA ARG A 43 -18.30 9.03 -4.66
C ARG A 43 -17.79 7.95 -3.69
N PRO A 44 -18.14 8.03 -2.38
CA PRO A 44 -17.99 6.89 -1.50
C PRO A 44 -19.09 5.89 -1.89
N ASN A 45 -18.79 5.00 -2.82
CA ASN A 45 -19.68 3.86 -3.02
C ASN A 45 -19.64 2.98 -1.76
N ASN A 46 -20.66 3.19 -0.92
CA ASN A 46 -21.30 2.22 -0.02
C ASN A 46 -20.57 1.80 1.27
N ILE A 47 -20.07 2.75 2.07
CA ILE A 47 -19.81 2.46 3.49
C ILE A 47 -21.09 2.78 4.28
N PRO A 48 -21.69 1.82 5.03
CA PRO A 48 -22.83 2.12 5.88
C PRO A 48 -22.45 3.21 6.89
N ALA A 49 -23.36 4.16 7.09
CA ALA A 49 -23.21 5.30 7.99
C ALA A 49 -23.15 4.84 9.47
N SER A 50 -22.03 4.23 9.88
CA SER A 50 -21.71 3.98 11.28
C SER A 50 -21.03 5.23 11.86
N PRO A 51 -21.48 5.76 13.02
CA PRO A 51 -20.89 6.94 13.67
C PRO A 51 -19.39 6.80 13.99
N GLU A 52 -18.87 5.57 14.13
CA GLU A 52 -17.46 5.32 14.46
C GLU A 52 -16.49 5.74 13.35
N VAL A 53 -16.90 5.70 12.08
CA VAL A 53 -16.06 6.11 10.95
C VAL A 53 -15.98 7.63 10.84
N MET A 54 -16.97 8.35 11.39
CA MET A 54 -17.07 9.81 11.35
C MET A 54 -15.97 10.50 12.18
N TYR A 55 -15.45 9.85 13.22
CA TYR A 55 -14.39 10.40 14.08
C TYR A 55 -12.96 10.24 13.53
N SER A 56 -12.78 9.47 12.45
CA SER A 56 -11.44 9.21 11.88
C SER A 56 -11.18 9.85 10.52
N ILE A 57 -12.20 10.42 9.87
CA ILE A 57 -12.04 11.17 8.62
C ILE A 57 -11.94 12.65 8.99
N PRO A 58 -10.78 13.33 8.81
CA PRO A 58 -10.70 14.75 9.05
C PRO A 58 -11.64 15.46 8.07
N MET A 59 -12.59 16.23 8.61
CA MET A 59 -13.46 17.09 7.82
C MET A 59 -12.60 18.00 6.94
N VAL A 60 -12.62 17.75 5.63
CA VAL A 60 -11.90 18.55 4.63
C VAL A 60 -12.60 19.91 4.59
N LYS A 61 -12.20 20.81 5.48
CA LYS A 61 -12.51 22.22 5.35
C LYS A 61 -11.72 22.70 4.13
N SER A 62 -12.40 23.28 3.15
CA SER A 62 -11.79 24.01 2.04
C SER A 62 -11.02 25.21 2.61
N LEU A 63 -9.77 24.98 3.01
CA LEU A 63 -8.88 25.99 3.59
C LEU A 63 -8.11 26.69 2.48
N THR A 64 -8.04 28.02 2.63
CA THR A 64 -7.64 29.06 1.68
C THR A 64 -6.53 28.65 0.71
N SER A 65 -6.87 28.71 -0.58
CA SER A 65 -6.03 28.44 -1.74
C SER A 65 -4.94 29.50 -1.91
N ASP A 66 -3.80 29.31 -1.26
CA ASP A 66 -2.53 30.00 -1.61
C ASP A 66 -1.61 29.11 -2.48
N GLY A 67 -2.12 27.94 -2.92
CA GLY A 67 -1.43 26.97 -3.79
C GLY A 67 -0.33 26.16 -3.08
N ARG A 68 0.54 26.82 -2.30
CA ARG A 68 1.66 26.20 -1.58
C ARG A 68 1.20 25.46 -0.32
N THR A 69 0.35 26.07 0.50
CA THR A 69 -0.18 25.45 1.72
C THR A 69 -1.18 24.34 1.35
N SER A 70 -1.95 24.52 0.27
CA SER A 70 -2.92 23.53 -0.20
C SER A 70 -2.30 22.20 -0.62
N TRP A 71 -1.17 22.20 -1.35
CA TRP A 71 -0.51 20.96 -1.77
C TRP A 71 0.13 20.22 -0.59
N THR A 72 0.80 20.93 0.32
CA THR A 72 1.39 20.32 1.52
C THR A 72 0.32 19.72 2.41
N VAL A 73 -0.77 20.44 2.68
CA VAL A 73 -1.90 19.92 3.46
C VAL A 73 -2.53 18.71 2.78
N PHE A 74 -2.73 18.76 1.46
CA PHE A 74 -3.25 17.62 0.69
C PHE A 74 -2.32 16.40 0.79
N LYS A 75 -1.01 16.59 0.60
CA LYS A 75 0.01 15.53 0.71
C LYS A 75 0.02 14.90 2.10
N THR A 76 0.03 15.71 3.16
CA THR A 76 -0.04 15.21 4.53
C THR A 76 -1.32 14.41 4.76
N GLN A 77 -2.47 14.91 4.32
CA GLN A 77 -3.74 14.22 4.48
C GLN A 77 -3.80 12.91 3.69
N PHE A 78 -3.20 12.90 2.50
CA PHE A 78 -3.07 11.72 1.64
C PHE A 78 -2.17 10.65 2.29
N ASP A 79 -1.01 11.04 2.81
CA ASP A 79 -0.10 10.12 3.49
C ASP A 79 -0.73 9.52 4.76
N ILE A 80 -1.46 10.34 5.55
CA ILE A 80 -2.21 9.87 6.72
C ILE A 80 -3.22 8.79 6.32
N PHE A 81 -3.95 9.01 5.23
CA PHE A 81 -4.93 8.05 4.72
C PHE A 81 -4.28 6.68 4.43
N TYR A 82 -3.23 6.63 3.59
CA TYR A 82 -2.60 5.34 3.25
C TYR A 82 -1.88 4.68 4.41
N ARG A 83 -1.31 5.46 5.34
CA ARG A 83 -0.73 4.90 6.58
C ARG A 83 -1.80 4.28 7.47
N THR A 84 -3.00 4.84 7.47
CA THR A 84 -4.13 4.31 8.23
C THR A 84 -4.65 3.03 7.60
N GLU A 85 -4.86 3.02 6.27
CA GLU A 85 -5.21 1.83 5.50
C GLU A 85 -4.19 0.69 5.70
N LEU A 86 -2.90 1.01 5.72
CA LEU A 86 -1.84 0.03 5.96
C LEU A 86 -1.90 -0.56 7.39
N LYS A 87 -2.14 0.27 8.40
CA LYS A 87 -2.25 -0.18 9.81
C LYS A 87 -3.43 -1.10 10.06
N THR A 88 -4.58 -0.80 9.44
CA THR A 88 -5.81 -1.58 9.58
C THR A 88 -5.87 -2.78 8.63
N ARG A 89 -4.89 -2.91 7.72
CA ARG A 89 -4.86 -3.99 6.74
C ARG A 89 -4.75 -5.35 7.41
N ARG A 90 -5.70 -6.25 7.09
CA ARG A 90 -5.70 -7.65 7.50
C ARG A 90 -6.11 -8.53 6.33
N GLN A 91 -5.53 -9.72 6.22
CA GLN A 91 -5.81 -10.70 5.16
C GLN A 91 -7.31 -11.06 5.16
N LYS A 92 -7.96 -10.90 4.02
CA LYS A 92 -9.39 -11.19 3.87
C LYS A 92 -9.64 -12.70 3.76
N PRO A 93 -10.82 -13.21 4.15
CA PRO A 93 -11.19 -14.60 3.86
C PRO A 93 -11.07 -14.89 2.35
N GLY A 94 -10.33 -15.93 1.98
CA GLY A 94 -10.11 -16.31 0.57
C GLY A 94 -9.05 -15.50 -0.18
N GLU A 95 -8.46 -14.48 0.43
CA GLU A 95 -7.32 -13.77 -0.12
C GLU A 95 -6.04 -14.60 0.05
N ASN A 96 -5.33 -14.84 -1.05
CA ASN A 96 -4.03 -15.51 -0.99
C ASN A 96 -2.91 -14.55 -0.54
N LEU A 97 -1.81 -15.12 -0.06
CA LEU A 97 -0.68 -14.35 0.47
C LEU A 97 -0.02 -13.44 -0.57
N GLN A 98 -0.04 -13.80 -1.85
CA GLN A 98 0.55 -12.97 -2.92
C GLN A 98 -0.26 -11.69 -3.15
N ALA A 99 -1.60 -11.80 -3.17
CA ALA A 99 -2.49 -10.66 -3.28
C ALA A 99 -2.36 -9.72 -2.08
N LEU A 100 -2.27 -10.28 -0.87
CA LEU A 100 -1.97 -9.52 0.35
C LEU A 100 -0.64 -8.77 0.25
N ALA A 101 0.45 -9.47 -0.10
CA ALA A 101 1.77 -8.88 -0.23
C ALA A 101 1.82 -7.77 -1.29
N ALA A 102 1.16 -7.98 -2.44
CA ALA A 102 1.07 -6.99 -3.50
C ALA A 102 0.35 -5.71 -3.03
N ASP A 103 -0.74 -5.85 -2.28
CA ASP A 103 -1.48 -4.71 -1.74
C ASP A 103 -0.69 -3.97 -0.64
N VAL A 104 0.00 -4.70 0.24
CA VAL A 104 0.92 -4.10 1.23
C VAL A 104 2.04 -3.33 0.54
N ALA A 105 2.71 -3.92 -0.45
CA ALA A 105 3.78 -3.26 -1.20
C ALA A 105 3.29 -1.99 -1.92
N ARG A 106 2.08 -2.05 -2.49
CA ARG A 106 1.41 -0.90 -3.11
C ARG A 106 1.14 0.20 -2.10
N LEU A 107 0.58 -0.13 -0.93
CA LEU A 107 0.30 0.83 0.13
C LEU A 107 1.59 1.47 0.67
N ILE A 108 2.64 0.69 0.89
CA ILE A 108 3.97 1.19 1.32
C ILE A 108 4.55 2.15 0.30
N SER A 109 4.50 1.80 -0.99
CA SER A 109 5.03 2.63 -2.07
C SER A 109 4.38 4.02 -2.12
N VAL A 110 3.11 4.12 -1.72
CA VAL A 110 2.37 5.38 -1.68
C VAL A 110 2.57 6.12 -0.35
N ALA A 111 2.46 5.43 0.79
CA ALA A 111 2.52 6.01 2.14
C ALA A 111 3.94 6.46 2.58
N TYR A 112 4.96 5.85 1.98
CA TYR A 112 6.38 6.06 2.29
C TYR A 112 7.19 6.34 1.03
N ALA A 113 6.59 7.03 0.04
CA ALA A 113 7.20 7.34 -1.25
C ALA A 113 8.56 8.06 -1.13
N GLU A 114 8.73 8.87 -0.08
CA GLU A 114 9.93 9.68 0.19
C GLU A 114 11.01 8.94 1.00
N CYS A 115 10.72 7.73 1.51
CA CYS A 115 11.68 6.94 2.27
C CYS A 115 12.64 6.17 1.35
N SER A 116 13.81 5.78 1.88
CA SER A 116 14.73 4.87 1.16
C SER A 116 14.07 3.53 0.86
N GLN A 117 14.58 2.83 -0.16
CA GLN A 117 14.02 1.54 -0.55
C GLN A 117 14.13 0.51 0.57
N ASP A 118 15.27 0.47 1.23
CA ASP A 118 15.59 -0.34 2.40
C ASP A 118 14.62 -0.13 3.57
N VAL A 119 14.19 1.11 3.83
CA VAL A 119 13.14 1.40 4.82
C VAL A 119 11.79 0.86 4.35
N ARG A 120 11.45 1.04 3.07
CA ARG A 120 10.19 0.51 2.50
C ARG A 120 10.15 -1.01 2.53
N ASP A 121 11.25 -1.69 2.25
CA ASP A 121 11.33 -3.15 2.23
C ASP A 121 11.14 -3.71 3.65
N SER A 122 11.81 -3.12 4.64
CA SER A 122 11.66 -3.51 6.04
C SER A 122 10.24 -3.28 6.57
N LEU A 123 9.62 -2.15 6.22
CA LEU A 123 8.23 -1.88 6.60
C LEU A 123 7.27 -2.83 5.88
N SER A 124 7.52 -3.14 4.61
CA SER A 124 6.69 -4.07 3.84
C SER A 124 6.68 -5.46 4.45
N ALA A 125 7.86 -5.99 4.83
CA ALA A 125 7.99 -7.26 5.54
C ALA A 125 7.18 -7.25 6.85
N GLN A 126 7.39 -6.24 7.69
CA GLN A 126 6.71 -6.12 8.97
C GLN A 126 5.17 -6.05 8.84
N TYR A 127 4.66 -5.15 8.00
CA TYR A 127 3.23 -4.98 7.80
C TYR A 127 2.59 -6.19 7.10
N PHE A 128 3.32 -6.88 6.23
CA PHE A 128 2.84 -8.13 5.63
C PHE A 128 2.61 -9.19 6.71
N VAL A 129 3.62 -9.44 7.56
CA VAL A 129 3.51 -10.41 8.66
C VAL A 129 2.38 -10.03 9.61
N ASP A 130 2.27 -8.76 10.01
CA ASP A 130 1.21 -8.26 10.89
C ASP A 130 -0.20 -8.40 10.27
N ALA A 131 -0.29 -8.37 8.94
CA ALA A 131 -1.55 -8.49 8.22
C ALA A 131 -2.03 -9.93 8.00
N ILE A 132 -1.16 -10.94 8.15
CA ILE A 132 -1.54 -12.37 8.00
C ILE A 132 -2.63 -12.71 9.02
N ARG A 133 -3.71 -13.35 8.56
CA ARG A 133 -4.86 -13.70 9.40
C ARG A 133 -4.63 -14.95 10.26
N TYR A 134 -3.92 -15.93 9.71
CA TYR A 134 -3.70 -17.19 10.39
C TYR A 134 -2.52 -17.08 11.36
N GLU A 135 -2.83 -17.02 12.65
CA GLU A 135 -1.86 -16.85 13.76
C GLU A 135 -0.65 -17.77 13.65
N ASP A 136 -0.86 -19.04 13.29
CA ASP A 136 0.24 -19.99 13.19
C ASP A 136 1.20 -19.69 12.02
N THR A 137 0.66 -19.21 10.91
CA THR A 137 1.44 -18.77 9.74
C THR A 137 2.13 -17.44 10.03
N GLN A 138 1.44 -16.52 10.72
CA GLN A 138 2.01 -15.26 11.18
C GLN A 138 3.20 -15.49 12.12
N HIS A 139 3.02 -16.30 13.18
CA HIS A 139 4.09 -16.61 14.13
C HIS A 139 5.26 -17.33 13.47
N ALA A 140 4.99 -18.33 12.62
CA ALA A 140 6.04 -19.06 11.92
C ALA A 140 6.88 -18.12 11.03
N THR A 141 6.23 -17.16 10.36
CA THR A 141 6.92 -16.19 9.51
C THR A 141 7.70 -15.17 10.35
N ARG A 142 7.14 -14.68 11.46
CA ARG A 142 7.82 -13.73 12.36
C ARG A 142 9.11 -14.27 12.94
N VAL A 143 9.19 -15.57 13.22
CA VAL A 143 10.40 -16.22 13.76
C VAL A 143 11.57 -16.19 12.78
N MET A 144 11.31 -16.04 11.48
CA MET A 144 12.37 -15.99 10.47
C MET A 144 13.19 -14.68 10.48
N ASP A 145 12.70 -13.63 11.15
CA ASP A 145 13.35 -12.31 11.28
C ASP A 145 13.97 -11.77 9.97
N THR A 146 13.23 -11.90 8.86
CA THR A 146 13.68 -11.37 7.58
C THR A 146 13.24 -9.92 7.42
N LYS A 147 14.05 -9.11 6.74
CA LYS A 147 13.75 -7.70 6.43
C LYS A 147 13.23 -7.51 5.02
N ASP A 148 12.93 -8.60 4.33
CA ASP A 148 12.60 -8.62 2.91
C ASP A 148 11.23 -9.27 2.70
N LEU A 149 10.30 -8.50 2.15
CA LEU A 149 8.93 -8.95 1.90
C LEU A 149 8.89 -10.23 1.04
N LYS A 150 9.80 -10.35 0.06
CA LYS A 150 9.82 -11.49 -0.83
C LYS A 150 10.19 -12.78 -0.09
N SER A 151 11.14 -12.68 0.83
CA SER A 151 11.58 -13.78 1.69
C SER A 151 10.46 -14.22 2.64
N ASP A 152 9.80 -13.27 3.32
CA ASP A 152 8.65 -13.56 4.18
C ASP A 152 7.52 -14.23 3.40
N LEU A 153 7.14 -13.68 2.24
CA LEU A 153 6.09 -14.25 1.39
C LEU A 153 6.43 -15.68 0.96
N ALA A 154 7.65 -15.90 0.48
CA ALA A 154 8.08 -17.22 0.04
C ALA A 154 8.06 -18.24 1.18
N TYR A 155 8.47 -17.84 2.38
CA TYR A 155 8.41 -18.69 3.56
C TYR A 155 6.98 -18.98 3.99
N SER A 156 6.12 -17.97 4.13
CA SER A 156 4.71 -18.15 4.52
C SER A 156 3.99 -19.09 3.55
N MET A 157 4.21 -18.95 2.25
CA MET A 157 3.63 -19.87 1.25
C MET A 157 4.13 -21.32 1.43
N LYS A 158 5.43 -21.51 1.66
CA LYS A 158 5.99 -22.84 1.95
C LYS A 158 5.38 -23.45 3.21
N TYR A 159 5.20 -22.64 4.25
CA TYR A 159 4.59 -23.08 5.50
C TYR A 159 3.13 -23.53 5.29
N GLU A 160 2.31 -22.74 4.58
CA GLU A 160 0.91 -23.09 4.31
C GLU A 160 0.77 -24.37 3.47
N THR A 161 1.63 -24.54 2.45
CA THR A 161 1.65 -25.75 1.62
C THR A 161 2.05 -26.98 2.44
N ALA A 162 3.13 -26.90 3.23
CA ALA A 162 3.59 -27.99 4.08
C ALA A 162 2.55 -28.38 5.15
N LYS A 163 1.87 -27.39 5.75
CA LYS A 163 0.79 -27.60 6.72
C LYS A 163 -0.39 -28.35 6.11
N THR A 164 -0.76 -28.01 4.87
CA THR A 164 -1.85 -28.68 4.15
C THR A 164 -1.49 -30.14 3.86
N VAL A 165 -0.29 -30.39 3.36
CA VAL A 165 0.23 -31.75 3.11
C VAL A 165 0.25 -32.58 4.40
N SER A 166 0.71 -31.99 5.50
CA SER A 166 0.80 -32.66 6.81
C SER A 166 -0.56 -33.09 7.35
N LYS A 167 -1.59 -32.24 7.20
CA LYS A 167 -2.96 -32.56 7.59
C LYS A 167 -3.52 -33.73 6.78
N THR A 168 -3.34 -33.70 5.46
CA THR A 168 -3.78 -34.79 4.58
C THR A 168 -3.11 -36.12 4.93
N PHE A 169 -1.81 -36.10 5.20
CA PHE A 169 -1.08 -37.31 5.59
C PHE A 169 -1.56 -37.90 6.92
N ARG A 170 -1.78 -37.05 7.94
CA ARG A 170 -2.34 -37.52 9.23
C ARG A 170 -3.72 -38.14 9.06
N ASN A 171 -4.62 -37.48 8.34
CA ASN A 171 -5.96 -38.01 8.08
C ASN A 171 -5.91 -39.36 7.34
N GLN A 172 -5.01 -39.51 6.36
CA GLN A 172 -4.82 -40.78 5.66
C GLN A 172 -4.28 -41.88 6.59
N SER A 173 -3.36 -41.54 7.49
CA SER A 173 -2.82 -42.48 8.47
C SER A 173 -3.87 -42.94 9.50
N GLU A 174 -4.79 -42.04 9.90
CA GLU A 174 -5.92 -42.36 10.79
C GLU A 174 -6.90 -43.31 10.11
N ILE A 175 -7.30 -43.04 8.86
CA ILE A 175 -8.18 -43.93 8.09
C ILE A 175 -7.56 -45.32 7.93
N ASN A 176 -6.27 -45.39 7.64
CA ASN A 176 -5.57 -46.67 7.49
C ASN A 176 -5.47 -47.44 8.81
N ARG A 177 -5.27 -46.74 9.94
CA ARG A 177 -5.27 -47.32 11.28
C ARG A 177 -6.67 -47.89 11.62
N ASP A 178 -7.74 -47.12 11.41
CA ASP A 178 -9.11 -47.56 11.68
C ASP A 178 -9.52 -48.76 10.84
N ARG A 179 -9.10 -48.81 9.57
CA ARG A 179 -9.31 -49.99 8.72
C ARG A 179 -8.53 -51.20 9.22
N GLY A 180 -7.28 -51.03 9.65
CA GLY A 180 -6.47 -52.10 10.26
C GLY A 180 -7.16 -52.74 11.48
N TRP A 181 -7.64 -51.91 12.41
CA TRP A 181 -8.41 -52.37 13.57
C TRP A 181 -9.70 -53.11 13.21
N TYR A 182 -10.33 -52.78 12.08
CA TYR A 182 -11.57 -53.41 11.64
C TYR A 182 -11.36 -54.83 11.10
N TRP A 183 -10.22 -55.08 10.45
CA TRP A 183 -9.86 -56.41 9.95
C TRP A 183 -9.39 -57.33 11.08
N GLU A 184 -8.73 -56.79 12.10
CA GLU A 184 -8.19 -57.55 13.23
C GLU A 184 -9.27 -58.04 14.22
N ARG A 185 -10.46 -57.42 14.21
CA ARG A 185 -11.60 -57.80 15.07
C ARG A 185 -12.59 -58.79 14.43
N LYS A 186 -12.43 -59.07 13.13
CA LYS A 186 -13.28 -59.99 12.35
C LYS A 186 -12.59 -61.33 12.03
N SER A 187 -11.34 -61.49 12.46
CA SER A 187 -10.54 -62.70 12.31
C SER A 187 -10.49 -63.49 13.61
#